data_AF-A0A2V6DTX0-F1
#
_entry.id   AF-A0A2V6DTX0-F1
#
_cell.length_a   1.000
_cell.length_b   1.000
_cell.length_c   1.000
_cell.angle_alpha   90.00
_cell.angle_beta   90.00
_cell.angle_gamma   90.00
#
_symmetry.space_group_name_H-M   'P 1'
#
loop_
_entity.id
_entity.type
_entity.pdbx_description
1 polymer ?
#
loop_
_entity_poly.entity_id
_entity_poly.type
_entity_poly.pdbx_seq_one_letter_code
_entity_poly.pdbx_strand_id
1 'polypeptide(L)' 'FQTFASCRNFTMQDQVQRSALSIPCNVAEGYERNTNKEFVRFLNISKGSSGELRTQLYISRKLDFLTK' A
#
# COMPACT_ATOMS: atom_id res chain seq x y z
N PHE A 1 -11.19 -0.77 2.06
CA PHE A 1 -11.10 0.66 1.71
C PHE A 1 -12.29 1.52 2.16
N GLN A 2 -13.20 0.99 3.01
CA GLN A 2 -14.36 1.75 3.50
C GLN A 2 -13.98 3.03 4.28
N THR A 3 -12.79 3.08 4.88
CA THR A 3 -12.26 4.25 5.61
C THR A 3 -12.16 5.53 4.76
N PHE A 4 -12.12 5.39 3.43
CA PHE A 4 -12.09 6.52 2.50
C PHE A 4 -13.43 6.76 1.79
N ALA A 5 -14.51 6.05 2.17
CA ALA A 5 -15.78 6.10 1.44
C ALA A 5 -16.40 7.51 1.37
N SER A 6 -16.15 8.36 2.37
CA SER A 6 -16.61 9.76 2.38
C SER A 6 -15.60 10.75 1.79
N CYS A 7 -14.39 10.30 1.45
CA CYS A 7 -13.36 11.15 0.85
C CYS A 7 -13.79 11.48 -0.60
N ARG A 8 -13.70 12.76 -0.98
CA ARG A 8 -13.95 13.19 -2.38
C ARG A 8 -12.68 13.30 -3.21
N ASN A 9 -11.51 13.08 -2.59
CA ASN A 9 -10.23 13.07 -3.28
C ASN A 9 -9.93 11.65 -3.81
N PHE A 10 -10.41 11.38 -5.02
CA PHE A 10 -10.24 10.07 -5.67
C PHE A 10 -8.78 9.74 -5.98
N THR A 11 -7.92 10.74 -6.23
CA THR A 11 -6.49 10.52 -6.45
C THR A 11 -5.83 9.95 -5.20
N MET A 12 -6.11 10.49 -4.02
CA MET A 12 -5.57 9.94 -2.76
C MET A 12 -6.10 8.52 -2.51
N GLN A 13 -7.37 8.27 -2.80
CA GLN A 13 -7.95 6.93 -2.67
C GLN A 13 -7.28 5.90 -3.56
N ASP A 14 -7.07 6.24 -4.84
CA ASP A 14 -6.39 5.37 -5.79
C ASP A 14 -4.96 5.04 -5.33
N GLN A 15 -4.20 6.07 -4.92
CA GLN A 15 -2.83 5.89 -4.44
C GLN A 15 -2.76 4.98 -3.21
N VAL A 16 -3.64 5.20 -2.21
CA VAL A 16 -3.73 4.34 -1.03
C VAL A 16 -4.12 2.91 -1.39
N GLN A 17 -5.07 2.74 -2.31
CA GLN A 17 -5.50 1.42 -2.78
C GLN A 17 -4.37 0.66 -3.46
N ARG A 18 -3.65 1.34 -4.35
CA ARG A 18 -2.51 0.77 -5.08
C ARG A 18 -1.38 0.39 -4.14
N SER A 19 -0.96 1.27 -3.23
CA SER A 19 0.10 0.96 -2.26
C SER A 19 -0.31 -0.18 -1.34
N ALA A 20 -1.56 -0.22 -0.87
CA ALA A 20 -2.06 -1.30 -0.01
C ALA A 20 -2.16 -2.65 -0.73
N LEU A 21 -2.68 -2.69 -1.96
CA LEU A 21 -2.77 -3.93 -2.75
C LEU A 21 -1.39 -4.43 -3.19
N SER A 22 -0.47 -3.51 -3.47
CA SER A 22 0.89 -3.84 -3.90
C SER A 22 1.67 -4.65 -2.84
N ILE A 23 1.39 -4.47 -1.54
CA ILE A 23 2.09 -5.19 -0.46
C ILE A 23 1.87 -6.71 -0.57
N PRO A 24 0.64 -7.25 -0.43
CA PRO A 24 0.41 -8.69 -0.54
C PRO A 24 0.69 -9.23 -1.95
N CYS A 25 0.46 -8.44 -3.01
CA CYS A 25 0.79 -8.87 -4.38
C CYS A 25 2.28 -9.12 -4.55
N ASN A 26 3.16 -8.23 -4.06
CA ASN A 26 4.60 -8.45 -4.14
C ASN A 26 5.06 -9.60 -3.23
N VAL A 27 4.47 -9.79 -2.05
CA VAL A 27 4.77 -10.96 -1.20
C VAL A 27 4.45 -12.26 -1.93
N ALA A 28 3.25 -12.36 -2.51
CA ALA A 28 2.83 -13.54 -3.26
C ALA A 28 3.69 -13.76 -4.50
N GLU A 29 3.93 -12.71 -5.29
CA GLU A 29 4.77 -12.79 -6.49
C GLU A 29 6.20 -13.22 -6.16
N GLY A 30 6.74 -12.73 -5.05
CA GLY A 30 8.06 -13.12 -4.56
C GLY A 30 8.13 -14.58 -4.10
N TYR A 31 7.08 -15.07 -3.47
CA TYR A 31 6.99 -16.46 -2.99
C TYR A 31 6.97 -17.46 -4.14
N GLU A 32 6.35 -17.11 -5.27
CA GLU A 32 6.34 -17.92 -6.49
C GLU A 32 7.67 -17.88 -7.28
N ARG A 33 8.71 -17.19 -6.79
CA ARG A 33 10.04 -17.16 -7.45
C ARG A 33 10.89 -18.35 -7.05
N ASN A 34 11.81 -18.72 -7.93
CA ASN A 34 12.62 -19.94 -7.80
C ASN A 34 13.77 -19.84 -6.78
N THR A 35 14.05 -18.65 -6.27
CA THR A 35 15.19 -18.43 -5.35
C THR A 35 14.85 -17.52 -4.19
N ASN A 36 15.46 -17.79 -3.03
CA ASN A 36 15.37 -16.92 -1.85
C ASN A 36 15.85 -15.49 -2.14
N LYS A 37 16.83 -15.32 -3.02
CA LYS A 37 17.34 -14.00 -3.41
C LYS A 37 16.26 -13.16 -4.10
N GLU A 38 15.47 -13.77 -4.98
CA GLU A 38 14.35 -13.10 -5.63
C GLU A 38 13.21 -12.85 -4.64
N PHE A 39 12.88 -13.82 -3.78
CA PHE A 39 11.86 -13.61 -2.75
C PHE A 39 12.20 -12.41 -1.86
N VAL A 40 13.44 -12.32 -1.38
CA VAL A 40 13.93 -11.18 -0.58
C VAL A 40 13.81 -9.85 -1.33
N ARG A 41 14.08 -9.82 -2.64
CA ARG A 41 13.87 -8.62 -3.47
C ARG A 41 12.41 -8.18 -3.45
N PHE A 42 11.47 -9.10 -3.63
CA PHE A 42 10.04 -8.79 -3.58
C PHE A 42 9.54 -8.39 -2.19
N LEU A 43 10.11 -8.95 -1.12
CA LEU A 43 9.86 -8.49 0.24
C LEU A 43 10.35 -7.05 0.47
N ASN A 44 11.49 -6.67 -0.11
CA ASN A 44 11.96 -5.29 -0.06
C ASN A 44 11.02 -4.32 -0.80
N ILE A 45 10.46 -4.73 -1.95
CA ILE A 45 9.44 -3.94 -2.66
C ILE A 45 8.18 -3.80 -1.80
N SER A 46 7.69 -4.90 -1.22
CA SER A 46 6.54 -4.93 -0.30
C SER A 46 6.74 -3.99 0.90
N LYS A 47 7.96 -3.94 1.44
CA LYS A 47 8.34 -3.02 2.52
C LYS A 47 8.32 -1.56 2.07
N GLY A 48 8.76 -1.28 0.83
CA GLY A 48 8.64 0.03 0.20
C GLY A 48 7.19 0.50 0.10
N SER A 49 6.31 -0.33 -0.47
CA SER A 49 4.87 -0.05 -0.57
C SER A 49 4.21 0.16 0.80
N SER A 50 4.68 -0.56 1.84
CA SER A 50 4.23 -0.34 3.23
C SER A 50 4.62 1.03 3.77
N GLY A 51 5.82 1.52 3.44
CA GLY A 51 6.27 2.86 3.82
C GLY A 51 5.49 3.96 3.11
N GLU A 52 5.20 3.78 1.83
CA GLU A 52 4.36 4.68 1.05
C GLU A 52 2.93 4.75 1.60
N LEU A 53 2.29 3.59 1.79
CA LEU A 53 0.95 3.49 2.38
C LEU A 53 0.88 4.20 3.73
N ARG A 54 1.86 3.96 4.61
CA ARG A 54 1.91 4.62 5.92
C ARG A 54 1.99 6.15 5.77
N THR A 55 2.78 6.64 4.83
CA THR A 55 2.92 8.08 4.57
C THR A 55 1.62 8.68 4.05
N GLN A 56 0.98 8.03 3.08
CA GLN A 56 -0.32 8.45 2.55
C GLN A 56 -1.41 8.45 3.62
N LEU A 57 -1.43 7.47 4.53
CA LEU A 57 -2.37 7.43 5.65
C LEU A 57 -2.13 8.56 6.66
N TYR A 58 -0.86 8.88 6.98
CA TYR A 58 -0.55 10.04 7.83
C TYR A 58 -1.03 11.35 7.21
N ILE A 59 -0.80 11.54 5.91
CA ILE A 59 -1.27 12.72 5.17
C ILE A 59 -2.80 12.75 5.15
N SER A 60 -3.45 11.63 4.85
CA SER A 60 -4.91 11.51 4.82
C SER A 60 -5.54 11.83 6.17
N ARG A 61 -4.88 11.44 7.27
CA ARG A 61 -5.32 11.81 8.62
C ARG A 61 -5.17 13.31 8.89
N LYS A 62 -4.08 13.94 8.46
CA LYS A 62 -3.87 15.39 8.62
C LYS A 62 -4.86 16.23 7.82
N LEU A 63 -5.37 15.69 6.72
CA LEU A 63 -6.35 16.34 5.84
C LEU A 63 -7.80 15.94 6.13
N ASP A 64 -8.05 15.20 7.23
CA ASP A 64 -9.37 14.70 7.63
C ASP A 64 -10.09 13.89 6.53
N PHE A 65 -9.33 13.15 5.71
CA PHE A 65 -9.88 12.28 4.66
C PHE A 65 -10.31 10.90 5.16
N LEU A 66 -9.92 10.53 6.38
CA LEU A 66 -10.28 9.26 7.00
C LEU A 66 -11.55 9.45 7.84
N THR A 67 -12.53 8.58 7.65
CA THR A 67 -13.66 8.50 8.60
C THR A 67 -13.17 7.98 9.94
N LYS A 68 -13.75 8.52 11.02
CA LYS A 68 -13.56 7.99 12.38
C LYS A 68 -14.05 6.55 12.49
#